data_AF-A0A8B6C074-F1
#
_entry.id   AF-A0A8B6C074-F1
#
_cell.length_a   1.000
_cell.length_b   1.000
_cell.length_c   1.000
_cell.angle_alpha   90.00
_cell.angle_beta   90.00
_cell.angle_gamma   90.00
#
_symmetry.space_group_name_H-M   'P 1'
#
loop_
_entity.id
_entity.type
_entity.pdbx_description
1 polymer ?
#
loop_
_entity_poly.entity_id
_entity_poly.type
_entity_poly.pdbx_seq_one_letter_code
_entity_poly.pdbx_strand_id
1 'polypeptide(L)'
;GVIDSSGQAPTDLVEQDAQDKPDGGGSGGGNGAAGGQGKFQPFVGPPPSYGSMYTPKEYGGNGGKGGGASTSADLQCTPHGSYTGGRGGGVVVLDVAQDLLLDGEILCNGKSGSGGRAGGGAGGSIFITTGHMTGTGILSVKGGDVTGSTTCLGGGGAGGRIAVHYTNYTYSGTKDAYGGSGHECGGAGTVLFKDLSDNSNSLLVDNNHVCSPLKPNINFNELSDIGRKEYSFHTWVFDHSDCDHNVGCSHSFKEITIQGKAHLAVHRRNIDKHTQYITIYKTSGDKTGTFHVGPHQELTADLPEDSPELQYGLIIYPDGQMQTARNFVVNNITVELEGILTGVENLRIGPGGHVIIKPYGNASTGVTKEITFTEVIVEGGGILEIDSGGDAMTIVKDK
;
A
#
# COMPACT_ATOMS: atom_id res chain seq x y z
N GLY A 1 14.71 24.82 -10.56
CA GLY A 1 15.97 24.13 -10.19
C GLY A 1 15.67 22.66 -9.93
N VAL A 2 16.68 21.80 -9.87
CA VAL A 2 16.48 20.36 -9.65
C VAL A 2 17.35 19.90 -8.48
N ILE A 3 16.75 19.23 -7.50
CA ILE A 3 17.44 18.40 -6.51
C ILE A 3 17.19 16.95 -6.92
N ASP A 4 18.21 16.27 -7.44
CA ASP A 4 18.08 14.88 -7.90
C ASP A 4 19.00 13.95 -7.10
N SER A 5 18.38 13.09 -6.31
CA SER A 5 19.01 12.01 -5.57
C SER A 5 18.56 10.63 -6.09
N SER A 6 18.06 10.54 -7.33
CA SER A 6 17.58 9.29 -7.93
C SER A 6 18.72 8.28 -8.12
N GLY A 7 18.49 7.01 -7.78
CA GLY A 7 19.47 5.93 -7.94
C GLY A 7 20.69 6.00 -7.00
N GLN A 8 20.59 6.78 -5.92
CA GLN A 8 21.70 7.02 -4.97
C GLN A 8 21.64 6.13 -3.71
N ALA A 9 20.81 5.08 -3.69
CA ALA A 9 20.84 4.11 -2.60
C ALA A 9 22.23 3.44 -2.49
N PRO A 10 22.72 3.20 -1.25
CA PRO A 10 23.93 2.41 -1.02
C PRO A 10 23.82 1.01 -1.65
N THR A 11 24.97 0.43 -2.03
CA THR A 11 25.04 -0.92 -2.63
C THR A 11 25.06 -2.05 -1.62
N ASP A 12 25.37 -1.73 -0.37
CA ASP A 12 25.49 -2.68 0.73
C ASP A 12 24.63 -2.14 1.88
N LEU A 13 23.89 -3.01 2.58
CA LEU A 13 23.11 -2.70 3.81
C LEU A 13 21.71 -2.08 3.61
N VAL A 14 20.98 -2.45 2.56
CA VAL A 14 19.59 -2.02 2.36
C VAL A 14 18.68 -3.23 2.57
N GLU A 15 18.02 -3.33 3.73
CA GLU A 15 17.09 -4.44 4.06
C GLU A 15 15.97 -4.62 3.02
N GLN A 16 15.69 -3.53 2.29
CA GLN A 16 14.67 -3.39 1.28
C GLN A 16 15.12 -3.90 -0.11
N ASP A 17 16.36 -4.35 -0.23
CA ASP A 17 16.89 -4.90 -1.47
C ASP A 17 16.11 -6.14 -1.92
N ALA A 18 15.82 -6.15 -3.21
CA ALA A 18 15.08 -7.23 -3.82
C ALA A 18 15.90 -8.51 -3.92
N GLN A 19 15.21 -9.60 -4.22
CA GLN A 19 15.83 -10.91 -4.34
C GLN A 19 16.35 -11.12 -5.76
N ASP A 20 17.63 -11.45 -5.88
CA ASP A 20 18.23 -11.92 -7.14
C ASP A 20 17.57 -13.23 -7.61
N LYS A 21 17.50 -13.43 -8.93
CA LYS A 21 17.04 -14.70 -9.54
C LYS A 21 17.89 -15.06 -10.77
N PRO A 22 18.97 -15.84 -10.58
CA PRO A 22 19.92 -16.19 -11.65
C PRO A 22 19.33 -16.98 -12.83
N ASP A 23 18.24 -17.70 -12.61
CA ASP A 23 17.54 -18.57 -13.57
C ASP A 23 16.12 -18.04 -13.92
N GLY A 24 15.85 -16.77 -13.62
CA GLY A 24 14.54 -16.15 -13.82
C GLY A 24 14.62 -14.63 -13.93
N GLY A 25 13.54 -13.93 -13.54
CA GLY A 25 13.52 -12.48 -13.39
C GLY A 25 13.78 -12.08 -11.94
N GLY A 26 14.69 -11.13 -11.71
CA GLY A 26 14.92 -10.53 -10.39
C GLY A 26 13.72 -9.67 -9.98
N SER A 27 13.42 -9.62 -8.69
CA SER A 27 12.28 -8.84 -8.17
C SER A 27 12.61 -7.35 -8.02
N GLY A 28 11.57 -6.53 -7.86
CA GLY A 28 11.73 -5.10 -7.59
C GLY A 28 12.10 -4.81 -6.13
N GLY A 29 12.86 -3.73 -5.92
CA GLY A 29 13.18 -3.23 -4.58
C GLY A 29 11.94 -2.70 -3.85
N GLY A 30 12.00 -2.65 -2.51
CA GLY A 30 10.95 -2.08 -1.67
C GLY A 30 11.30 -0.71 -1.10
N ASN A 31 10.28 0.08 -0.79
CA ASN A 31 10.29 1.25 0.10
C ASN A 31 8.87 1.81 0.09
N GLY A 32 8.26 2.18 1.22
CA GLY A 32 6.84 2.58 1.24
C GLY A 32 5.88 1.42 1.01
N ALA A 33 5.96 0.81 -0.17
CA ALA A 33 5.38 -0.45 -0.56
C ALA A 33 6.43 -1.53 -0.81
N ALA A 34 5.94 -2.75 -1.01
CA ALA A 34 6.73 -3.85 -1.52
C ALA A 34 6.96 -3.75 -3.04
N GLY A 35 8.11 -4.24 -3.50
CA GLY A 35 8.40 -4.34 -4.93
C GLY A 35 7.49 -5.35 -5.65
N GLY A 36 7.59 -5.39 -6.98
CA GLY A 36 6.90 -6.39 -7.80
C GLY A 36 7.68 -7.71 -7.88
N GLN A 37 6.97 -8.83 -8.01
CA GLN A 37 7.56 -10.13 -8.26
C GLN A 37 8.20 -10.18 -9.65
N GLY A 38 9.38 -10.82 -9.73
CA GLY A 38 9.97 -11.24 -10.99
C GLY A 38 9.42 -12.59 -11.40
N LYS A 39 9.45 -12.92 -12.70
CA LYS A 39 8.98 -14.22 -13.16
C LYS A 39 9.82 -15.34 -12.55
N PHE A 40 9.15 -16.30 -11.92
CA PHE A 40 9.72 -17.40 -11.11
C PHE A 40 10.38 -16.95 -9.79
N GLN A 41 10.16 -15.71 -9.36
CA GLN A 41 10.68 -15.17 -8.11
C GLN A 41 9.53 -14.61 -7.24
N PRO A 42 9.02 -15.40 -6.28
CA PRO A 42 7.93 -14.95 -5.41
C PRO A 42 8.40 -13.94 -4.34
N PHE A 43 9.72 -13.80 -4.12
CA PHE A 43 10.28 -12.95 -3.10
C PHE A 43 10.72 -11.58 -3.67
N VAL A 44 10.21 -10.47 -3.12
CA VAL A 44 10.45 -9.08 -3.48
C VAL A 44 11.22 -8.28 -2.44
N GLY A 45 11.65 -7.07 -2.78
CA GLY A 45 12.14 -6.12 -1.77
C GLY A 45 10.99 -5.69 -0.84
N PRO A 46 11.10 -5.92 0.48
CA PRO A 46 10.08 -5.47 1.43
C PRO A 46 10.27 -3.97 1.73
N PRO A 47 9.22 -3.24 2.15
CA PRO A 47 9.44 -1.93 2.75
C PRO A 47 10.18 -2.06 4.10
N PRO A 48 10.88 -1.00 4.55
CA PRO A 48 11.62 -1.02 5.81
C PRO A 48 10.72 -1.31 7.01
N SER A 49 11.17 -2.18 7.91
CA SER A 49 10.45 -2.47 9.17
C SER A 49 10.35 -1.27 10.13
N TYR A 50 11.20 -0.25 9.94
CA TYR A 50 11.28 0.96 10.76
C TYR A 50 11.01 2.24 9.96
N GLY A 51 10.53 2.11 8.73
CA GLY A 51 10.38 3.24 7.82
C GLY A 51 9.11 4.02 8.08
N SER A 52 9.25 5.18 8.73
CA SER A 52 8.10 6.01 9.11
C SER A 52 7.58 6.81 7.92
N MET A 53 6.31 6.62 7.54
CA MET A 53 5.65 7.53 6.59
C MET A 53 5.49 8.95 7.14
N TYR A 54 5.61 9.13 8.47
CA TYR A 54 5.55 10.43 9.13
C TYR A 54 6.87 11.18 9.02
N THR A 55 8.00 10.48 9.02
CA THR A 55 9.33 11.09 8.96
C THR A 55 10.26 10.23 8.11
N PRO A 56 10.00 10.10 6.80
CA PRO A 56 10.69 9.13 5.96
C PRO A 56 12.14 9.53 5.74
N LYS A 57 13.06 8.62 6.05
CA LYS A 57 14.51 8.83 5.95
C LYS A 57 15.23 7.62 5.34
N GLU A 58 14.46 6.71 4.76
CA GLU A 58 14.96 5.45 4.23
C GLU A 58 15.28 5.58 2.75
N TYR A 59 16.40 4.98 2.34
CA TYR A 59 16.74 4.79 0.95
C TYR A 59 15.76 3.80 0.28
N GLY A 60 15.63 3.92 -1.03
CA GLY A 60 14.96 2.88 -1.82
C GLY A 60 15.78 1.60 -1.87
N GLY A 61 15.13 0.44 -1.81
CA GLY A 61 15.75 -0.84 -2.10
C GLY A 61 16.26 -0.93 -3.55
N ASN A 62 17.42 -1.54 -3.74
CA ASN A 62 17.90 -1.93 -5.06
C ASN A 62 17.06 -3.09 -5.61
N GLY A 63 16.87 -3.10 -6.93
CA GLY A 63 16.25 -4.21 -7.64
C GLY A 63 17.16 -5.45 -7.68
N GLY A 64 16.56 -6.60 -7.91
CA GLY A 64 17.25 -7.88 -7.96
C GLY A 64 17.88 -8.09 -9.33
N LYS A 65 19.04 -8.75 -9.34
CA LYS A 65 19.70 -9.23 -10.57
C LYS A 65 18.88 -10.36 -11.19
N GLY A 66 18.91 -10.43 -12.50
CA GLY A 66 18.25 -11.49 -13.26
C GLY A 66 19.20 -12.18 -14.22
N GLY A 67 19.03 -13.48 -14.40
CA GLY A 67 19.82 -14.24 -15.37
C GLY A 67 21.28 -14.47 -15.00
N GLY A 68 21.98 -15.21 -15.86
CA GLY A 68 23.39 -15.55 -15.68
C GLY A 68 23.66 -16.89 -14.98
N ALA A 69 22.64 -17.69 -14.67
CA ALA A 69 22.86 -19.08 -14.32
C ALA A 69 23.23 -19.90 -15.57
N SER A 70 24.22 -20.79 -15.44
CA SER A 70 24.62 -21.72 -16.50
C SER A 70 23.84 -23.04 -16.45
N THR A 71 22.63 -23.04 -15.88
CA THR A 71 21.83 -24.25 -15.64
C THR A 71 20.72 -24.40 -16.68
N SER A 72 20.16 -25.60 -16.79
CA SER A 72 19.00 -25.86 -17.67
C SER A 72 17.77 -25.02 -17.31
N ALA A 73 17.66 -24.57 -16.05
CA ALA A 73 16.59 -23.69 -15.62
C ALA A 73 16.67 -22.32 -16.31
N ASP A 74 17.87 -21.74 -16.46
CA ASP A 74 18.08 -20.48 -17.17
C ASP A 74 17.81 -20.60 -18.68
N LEU A 75 17.98 -21.79 -19.25
CA LEU A 75 17.71 -22.05 -20.66
C LEU A 75 16.24 -21.85 -21.04
N GLN A 76 15.33 -21.78 -20.06
CA GLN A 76 13.91 -21.45 -20.27
C GLN A 76 13.68 -19.95 -20.49
N CYS A 77 14.65 -19.10 -20.12
CA CYS A 77 14.56 -17.65 -20.18
C CYS A 77 15.40 -17.08 -21.31
N THR A 78 14.78 -16.36 -22.24
CA THR A 78 15.48 -15.71 -23.36
C THR A 78 15.27 -14.19 -23.33
N PRO A 79 16.27 -13.38 -23.71
CA PRO A 79 17.64 -13.77 -24.03
C PRO A 79 18.47 -14.21 -22.80
N HIS A 80 19.43 -15.10 -23.03
CA HIS A 80 20.39 -15.54 -22.00
C HIS A 80 21.41 -14.44 -21.74
N GLY A 81 21.57 -14.04 -20.49
CA GLY A 81 22.46 -12.97 -20.09
C GLY A 81 22.30 -12.65 -18.61
N SER A 82 23.31 -12.02 -18.02
CA SER A 82 23.24 -11.50 -16.66
C SER A 82 22.87 -10.03 -16.70
N TYR A 83 21.92 -9.63 -15.86
CA TYR A 83 21.41 -8.28 -15.76
C TYR A 83 21.52 -7.79 -14.32
N THR A 84 21.91 -6.53 -14.16
CA THR A 84 22.02 -5.88 -12.86
C THR A 84 20.71 -5.21 -12.51
N GLY A 85 20.24 -5.40 -11.28
CA GLY A 85 19.07 -4.70 -10.75
C GLY A 85 19.25 -3.18 -10.72
N GLY A 86 18.13 -2.47 -10.78
CA GLY A 86 18.11 -1.01 -10.74
C GLY A 86 18.49 -0.48 -9.36
N ARG A 87 19.22 0.63 -9.31
CA ARG A 87 19.57 1.27 -8.02
C ARG A 87 18.37 1.95 -7.39
N GLY A 88 18.21 1.82 -6.08
CA GLY A 88 17.15 2.51 -5.33
C GLY A 88 17.38 4.02 -5.23
N GLY A 89 16.30 4.77 -4.97
CA GLY A 89 16.31 6.22 -4.79
C GLY A 89 17.00 6.66 -3.48
N GLY A 90 17.55 7.87 -3.50
CA GLY A 90 18.16 8.49 -2.32
C GLY A 90 17.17 9.19 -1.39
N VAL A 91 17.71 9.99 -0.47
CA VAL A 91 16.91 10.66 0.56
C VAL A 91 17.16 12.16 0.50
N VAL A 92 16.08 12.94 0.49
CA VAL A 92 16.12 14.39 0.61
C VAL A 92 15.32 14.81 1.84
N VAL A 93 15.98 15.50 2.77
CA VAL A 93 15.33 16.10 3.94
C VAL A 93 15.51 17.60 3.87
N LEU A 94 14.41 18.34 3.87
CA LEU A 94 14.39 19.80 3.87
C LEU A 94 13.71 20.30 5.15
N ASP A 95 14.42 21.16 5.87
CA ASP A 95 13.90 21.86 7.05
C ASP A 95 14.00 23.37 6.77
N VAL A 96 12.86 24.00 6.47
CA VAL A 96 12.76 25.37 5.97
C VAL A 96 11.91 26.19 6.94
N ALA A 97 12.50 27.15 7.65
CA ALA A 97 11.80 27.81 8.76
C ALA A 97 10.53 28.60 8.38
N GLN A 98 10.44 29.14 7.16
CA GLN A 98 9.34 30.03 6.74
C GLN A 98 8.70 29.56 5.43
N ASP A 99 9.13 30.08 4.29
CA ASP A 99 8.49 29.82 3.00
C ASP A 99 9.34 28.89 2.12
N LEU A 100 8.72 27.82 1.62
CA LEU A 100 9.25 26.99 0.54
C LEU A 100 8.40 27.19 -0.72
N LEU A 101 8.98 27.88 -1.71
CA LEU A 101 8.44 27.95 -3.07
C LEU A 101 9.09 26.86 -3.93
N LEU A 102 8.32 25.84 -4.29
CA LEU A 102 8.77 24.75 -5.15
C LEU A 102 8.11 24.84 -6.52
N ASP A 103 8.80 25.47 -7.47
CA ASP A 103 8.48 25.44 -8.92
C ASP A 103 9.43 24.54 -9.72
N GLY A 104 10.43 23.99 -9.05
CA GLY A 104 11.40 23.05 -9.60
C GLY A 104 11.05 21.60 -9.30
N GLU A 105 12.06 20.73 -9.31
CA GLU A 105 11.89 19.29 -9.10
C GLU A 105 12.74 18.80 -7.92
N ILE A 106 12.15 17.95 -7.09
CA ILE A 106 12.86 17.15 -6.09
C ILE A 106 12.61 15.68 -6.43
N LEU A 107 13.68 14.98 -6.82
CA LEU A 107 13.63 13.64 -7.37
C LEU A 107 14.43 12.68 -6.49
N CYS A 108 13.77 11.65 -5.99
CA CYS A 108 14.34 10.53 -5.25
C CYS A 108 13.89 9.22 -5.90
N ASN A 109 13.92 9.13 -7.23
CA ASN A 109 13.39 7.98 -7.97
C ASN A 109 14.34 6.77 -7.93
N GLY A 110 13.76 5.58 -7.97
CA GLY A 110 14.48 4.35 -8.31
C GLY A 110 14.88 4.33 -9.78
N LYS A 111 15.97 3.64 -10.11
CA LYS A 111 16.41 3.42 -11.50
C LYS A 111 15.85 2.10 -12.01
N SER A 112 15.64 2.03 -13.32
CA SER A 112 15.32 0.79 -14.01
C SER A 112 16.46 -0.22 -13.91
N GLY A 113 16.12 -1.51 -13.96
CA GLY A 113 17.11 -2.59 -14.12
C GLY A 113 17.81 -2.52 -15.48
N SER A 114 18.98 -3.15 -15.63
CA SER A 114 19.79 -3.04 -16.85
C SER A 114 19.23 -3.81 -18.06
N GLY A 115 18.10 -4.49 -17.91
CA GLY A 115 17.45 -5.26 -18.97
C GLY A 115 16.23 -6.02 -18.47
N GLY A 116 15.59 -6.78 -19.38
CA GLY A 116 14.21 -7.24 -19.15
C GLY A 116 14.06 -8.22 -18.00
N ARG A 117 15.15 -8.87 -17.58
CA ARG A 117 15.16 -9.82 -16.46
C ARG A 117 15.57 -9.20 -15.13
N ALA A 118 16.09 -7.97 -15.12
CA ALA A 118 16.47 -7.29 -13.90
C ALA A 118 15.26 -6.58 -13.28
N GLY A 119 15.18 -6.59 -11.96
CA GLY A 119 14.17 -5.83 -11.24
C GLY A 119 14.51 -4.35 -11.15
N GLY A 120 13.49 -3.51 -11.01
CA GLY A 120 13.65 -2.07 -10.79
C GLY A 120 14.01 -1.72 -9.34
N GLY A 121 14.78 -0.66 -9.15
CA GLY A 121 15.03 -0.10 -7.81
C GLY A 121 13.80 0.66 -7.30
N ALA A 122 13.59 0.68 -5.99
CA ALA A 122 12.49 1.45 -5.38
C ALA A 122 12.77 2.95 -5.35
N GLY A 123 11.72 3.76 -5.26
CA GLY A 123 11.85 5.16 -4.87
C GLY A 123 12.40 5.31 -3.46
N GLY A 124 13.08 6.42 -3.19
CA GLY A 124 13.64 6.76 -1.89
C GLY A 124 12.68 7.61 -1.06
N SER A 125 13.20 8.59 -0.34
CA SER A 125 12.40 9.41 0.60
C SER A 125 12.56 10.89 0.36
N ILE A 126 11.44 11.62 0.45
CA ILE A 126 11.42 13.09 0.52
C ILE A 126 10.71 13.48 1.81
N PHE A 127 11.39 14.19 2.70
CA PHE A 127 10.79 14.71 3.93
C PHE A 127 10.99 16.23 3.99
N ILE A 128 9.89 16.97 4.02
CA ILE A 128 9.87 18.43 4.04
C ILE A 128 9.18 18.89 5.31
N THR A 129 9.83 19.78 6.07
CA THR A 129 9.22 20.57 7.13
C THR A 129 9.31 22.04 6.73
N THR A 130 8.18 22.74 6.68
CA THR A 130 8.15 24.17 6.32
C THR A 130 7.04 24.93 7.05
N GLY A 131 7.15 26.25 7.15
CA GLY A 131 6.04 27.09 7.58
C GLY A 131 4.95 27.09 6.51
N HIS A 132 5.26 27.64 5.34
CA HIS A 132 4.37 27.73 4.19
C HIS A 132 4.97 27.00 2.99
N MET A 133 4.15 26.20 2.30
CA MET A 133 4.55 25.55 1.05
C MET A 133 3.70 26.05 -0.12
N THR A 134 4.35 26.52 -1.18
CA THR A 134 3.71 27.05 -2.39
C THR A 134 4.42 26.56 -3.66
N GLY A 135 3.83 26.80 -4.83
CA GLY A 135 4.42 26.48 -6.13
C GLY A 135 3.75 25.32 -6.85
N THR A 136 4.24 25.02 -8.05
CA THR A 136 3.67 24.03 -8.98
C THR A 136 4.67 22.98 -9.46
N GLY A 137 5.77 22.82 -8.75
CA GLY A 137 6.88 21.92 -9.09
C GLY A 137 6.53 20.43 -8.97
N ILE A 138 7.57 19.61 -8.84
CA ILE A 138 7.44 18.15 -8.81
C ILE A 138 8.16 17.59 -7.58
N LEU A 139 7.46 16.73 -6.84
CA LEU A 139 8.05 15.78 -5.89
C LEU A 139 7.90 14.38 -6.47
N SER A 140 9.00 13.63 -6.61
CA SER A 140 8.97 12.31 -7.25
C SER A 140 9.81 11.29 -6.47
N VAL A 141 9.17 10.19 -6.07
CA VAL A 141 9.79 9.00 -5.44
C VAL A 141 9.33 7.73 -6.17
N LYS A 142 9.28 7.75 -7.49
CA LYS A 142 8.80 6.61 -8.28
C LYS A 142 9.73 5.41 -8.22
N GLY A 143 9.14 4.23 -8.32
CA GLY A 143 9.88 2.99 -8.57
C GLY A 143 10.43 2.92 -10.00
N GLY A 144 11.51 2.16 -10.17
CA GLY A 144 12.12 1.90 -11.47
C GLY A 144 11.40 0.82 -12.26
N ASP A 145 11.32 1.00 -13.58
CA ASP A 145 10.73 0.03 -14.49
C ASP A 145 11.67 -1.11 -14.87
N VAL A 146 11.09 -2.20 -15.35
CA VAL A 146 11.80 -3.25 -16.10
C VAL A 146 11.88 -2.85 -17.56
N THR A 147 13.08 -2.85 -18.15
CA THR A 147 13.28 -2.41 -19.54
C THR A 147 13.67 -3.56 -20.46
N GLY A 148 13.05 -3.67 -21.63
CA GLY A 148 13.40 -4.66 -22.64
C GLY A 148 12.47 -5.88 -22.67
N SER A 149 12.66 -6.75 -23.67
CA SER A 149 11.78 -7.90 -23.92
C SER A 149 12.46 -9.21 -23.52
N THR A 150 11.74 -10.05 -22.78
CA THR A 150 12.21 -11.37 -22.34
C THR A 150 11.05 -12.28 -22.01
N THR A 151 11.27 -13.60 -22.03
CA THR A 151 10.30 -14.58 -21.51
C THR A 151 10.26 -14.63 -19.99
N CYS A 152 11.23 -14.05 -19.26
CA CYS A 152 11.34 -14.06 -17.81
C CYS A 152 11.51 -12.64 -17.24
N LEU A 153 10.46 -11.83 -17.36
CA LEU A 153 10.47 -10.43 -16.93
C LEU A 153 10.81 -10.29 -15.44
N GLY A 154 11.62 -9.28 -15.11
CA GLY A 154 11.85 -8.85 -13.72
C GLY A 154 10.61 -8.20 -13.10
N GLY A 155 10.69 -7.83 -11.83
CA GLY A 155 9.64 -7.10 -11.12
C GLY A 155 9.91 -5.59 -11.05
N GLY A 156 8.86 -4.77 -11.09
CA GLY A 156 8.99 -3.32 -10.98
C GLY A 156 9.33 -2.87 -9.54
N GLY A 157 10.14 -1.82 -9.38
CA GLY A 157 10.47 -1.29 -8.06
C GLY A 157 9.27 -0.60 -7.39
N ALA A 158 9.19 -0.62 -6.06
CA ALA A 158 8.14 0.09 -5.33
C ALA A 158 8.29 1.63 -5.41
N GLY A 159 7.19 2.36 -5.28
CA GLY A 159 7.24 3.80 -5.06
C GLY A 159 7.58 4.13 -3.61
N GLY A 160 8.38 5.17 -3.37
CA GLY A 160 8.91 5.54 -2.06
C GLY A 160 8.00 6.43 -1.22
N ARG A 161 8.56 7.16 -0.25
CA ARG A 161 7.78 7.94 0.72
C ARG A 161 7.99 9.45 0.53
N ILE A 162 6.91 10.21 0.51
CA ILE A 162 6.92 11.68 0.62
C ILE A 162 6.20 12.05 1.91
N ALA A 163 6.78 12.91 2.73
CA ALA A 163 6.07 13.55 3.84
C ALA A 163 6.31 15.05 3.82
N VAL A 164 5.24 15.82 3.98
CA VAL A 164 5.28 17.28 4.05
C VAL A 164 4.59 17.75 5.32
N HIS A 165 5.36 18.31 6.22
CA HIS A 165 4.91 18.96 7.44
C HIS A 165 4.84 20.47 7.19
N TYR A 166 3.66 21.06 7.34
CA TYR A 166 3.42 22.47 7.02
C TYR A 166 2.50 23.15 8.03
N THR A 167 2.55 24.48 8.10
CA THR A 167 1.53 25.30 8.78
C THR A 167 0.55 25.94 7.79
N ASN A 168 0.99 26.23 6.56
CA ASN A 168 0.15 26.70 5.46
C ASN A 168 0.53 25.99 4.16
N TYR A 169 -0.46 25.58 3.38
CA TYR A 169 -0.25 24.78 2.17
C TYR A 169 -1.11 25.28 1.01
N THR A 170 -0.46 25.79 -0.02
CA THR A 170 -1.10 26.13 -1.30
C THR A 170 -0.34 25.53 -2.49
N TYR A 171 0.55 24.57 -2.24
CA TYR A 171 1.29 23.87 -3.29
C TYR A 171 0.34 22.98 -4.11
N SER A 172 0.33 23.20 -5.41
CA SER A 172 -0.51 22.49 -6.38
C SER A 172 0.29 21.70 -7.42
N GLY A 173 1.59 21.52 -7.18
CA GLY A 173 2.47 20.74 -8.04
C GLY A 173 2.21 19.22 -7.97
N THR A 174 3.00 18.45 -8.70
CA THR A 174 2.87 17.00 -8.80
C THR A 174 3.52 16.29 -7.61
N LYS A 175 2.93 15.17 -7.16
CA LYS A 175 3.47 14.29 -6.11
C LYS A 175 3.41 12.83 -6.59
N ASP A 176 4.48 12.36 -7.19
CA ASP A 176 4.54 11.01 -7.77
C ASP A 176 5.18 10.02 -6.80
N ALA A 177 4.40 9.02 -6.37
CA ALA A 177 4.89 7.94 -5.51
C ALA A 177 4.46 6.55 -6.00
N TYR A 178 4.09 6.39 -7.27
CA TYR A 178 3.70 5.08 -7.82
C TYR A 178 4.92 4.18 -8.12
N GLY A 179 4.70 2.86 -8.14
CA GLY A 179 5.75 1.88 -8.45
C GLY A 179 6.07 1.80 -9.95
N GLY A 180 7.17 1.13 -10.28
CA GLY A 180 7.57 0.85 -11.65
C GLY A 180 6.87 -0.38 -12.23
N SER A 181 6.81 -0.46 -13.54
CA SER A 181 6.24 -1.58 -14.31
C SER A 181 7.20 -2.78 -14.39
N GLY A 182 6.65 -3.98 -14.53
CA GLY A 182 7.39 -5.25 -14.60
C GLY A 182 6.47 -6.45 -14.82
N HIS A 183 6.96 -7.66 -14.55
CA HIS A 183 6.13 -8.87 -14.51
C HIS A 183 4.95 -8.70 -13.56
N GLU A 184 5.24 -8.22 -12.35
CA GLU A 184 4.34 -7.47 -11.51
C GLU A 184 4.93 -6.09 -11.28
N CYS A 185 4.10 -5.06 -11.22
CA CYS A 185 4.57 -3.73 -10.86
C CYS A 185 4.86 -3.64 -9.36
N GLY A 186 5.74 -2.71 -8.99
CA GLY A 186 5.89 -2.35 -7.58
C GLY A 186 4.65 -1.61 -7.07
N GLY A 187 4.42 -1.67 -5.77
CA GLY A 187 3.33 -0.93 -5.16
C GLY A 187 3.53 0.57 -5.17
N ALA A 188 2.44 1.31 -4.99
CA ALA A 188 2.51 2.73 -4.69
C ALA A 188 3.08 2.95 -3.29
N GLY A 189 3.94 3.94 -3.15
CA GLY A 189 4.35 4.44 -1.86
C GLY A 189 3.34 5.38 -1.22
N THR A 190 3.81 6.16 -0.25
CA THR A 190 2.95 7.01 0.59
C THR A 190 3.28 8.48 0.39
N VAL A 191 2.27 9.33 0.26
CA VAL A 191 2.40 10.80 0.35
C VAL A 191 1.62 11.28 1.57
N LEU A 192 2.32 11.68 2.62
CA LEU A 192 1.73 12.19 3.86
C LEU A 192 1.77 13.72 3.91
N PHE A 193 0.66 14.32 4.29
CA PHE A 193 0.51 15.72 4.63
C PHE A 193 0.23 15.86 6.12
N LYS A 194 1.09 16.57 6.84
CA LYS A 194 0.91 16.90 8.25
C LYS A 194 0.68 18.40 8.38
N ASP A 195 -0.53 18.78 8.78
CA ASP A 195 -0.81 20.15 9.17
C ASP A 195 -0.41 20.33 10.64
N LEU A 196 0.56 21.22 10.87
CA LEU A 196 1.12 21.52 12.19
C LEU A 196 0.22 22.47 12.99
N SER A 197 -0.74 23.15 12.36
CA SER A 197 -1.64 24.09 13.02
C SER A 197 -2.76 23.39 13.79
N ASP A 198 -3.30 22.29 13.23
CA ASP A 198 -4.35 21.48 13.84
C ASP A 198 -3.89 20.05 14.20
N ASN A 199 -2.60 19.74 13.95
CA ASN A 199 -1.98 18.44 14.18
C ASN A 199 -2.66 17.28 13.39
N SER A 200 -3.29 17.57 12.26
CA SER A 200 -3.97 16.56 11.43
C SER A 200 -3.07 15.91 10.38
N ASN A 201 -3.41 14.67 9.99
CA ASN A 201 -2.72 13.93 8.93
C ASN A 201 -3.68 13.66 7.76
N SER A 202 -3.22 13.87 6.54
CA SER A 202 -3.88 13.35 5.33
C SER A 202 -2.92 12.47 4.55
N LEU A 203 -3.40 11.31 4.11
CA LEU A 203 -2.59 10.31 3.39
C LEU A 203 -3.10 10.14 1.96
N LEU A 204 -2.19 10.19 0.99
CA LEU A 204 -2.45 9.85 -0.41
C LEU A 204 -1.62 8.61 -0.80
N VAL A 205 -2.30 7.63 -1.39
CA VAL A 205 -1.69 6.44 -1.99
C VAL A 205 -2.26 6.31 -3.40
N ASP A 206 -1.41 6.57 -4.40
CA ASP A 206 -1.79 6.58 -5.80
C ASP A 206 -0.83 5.71 -6.61
N ASN A 207 -1.37 4.64 -7.20
CA ASN A 207 -0.61 3.75 -8.07
C ASN A 207 -0.70 4.14 -9.57
N ASN A 208 -1.32 5.27 -9.88
CA ASN A 208 -1.42 5.86 -11.21
C ASN A 208 -1.84 4.87 -12.31
N HIS A 209 -2.68 3.90 -11.95
CA HIS A 209 -3.16 2.83 -12.82
C HIS A 209 -2.06 1.98 -13.47
N VAL A 210 -0.84 1.93 -12.89
CA VAL A 210 0.31 1.19 -13.46
C VAL A 210 -0.02 -0.28 -13.67
N CYS A 211 -0.51 -0.96 -12.62
CA CYS A 211 -1.02 -2.32 -12.71
C CYS A 211 -1.90 -2.68 -11.50
N SER A 212 -2.35 -3.93 -11.43
CA SER A 212 -2.99 -4.55 -10.27
C SER A 212 -2.08 -5.65 -9.71
N PRO A 213 -2.17 -5.98 -8.42
CA PRO A 213 -1.37 -7.05 -7.83
C PRO A 213 -1.71 -8.41 -8.45
N LEU A 214 -0.73 -9.31 -8.54
CA LEU A 214 -0.95 -10.70 -8.94
C LEU A 214 -1.75 -11.47 -7.88
N LYS A 215 -1.58 -11.09 -6.61
CA LYS A 215 -2.31 -11.65 -5.46
C LYS A 215 -2.94 -10.49 -4.68
N PRO A 216 -4.24 -10.21 -4.86
CA PRO A 216 -4.89 -9.09 -4.19
C PRO A 216 -5.12 -9.32 -2.70
N ASN A 217 -5.31 -10.56 -2.25
CA ASN A 217 -5.53 -10.88 -0.83
C ASN A 217 -4.22 -11.16 -0.10
N ILE A 218 -4.14 -10.71 1.16
CA ILE A 218 -3.02 -10.92 2.07
C ILE A 218 -3.32 -12.12 2.96
N ASN A 219 -2.40 -13.09 3.08
CA ASN A 219 -2.49 -14.10 4.12
C ASN A 219 -1.62 -13.68 5.32
N PHE A 220 -2.28 -13.07 6.31
CA PHE A 220 -1.63 -12.52 7.51
C PHE A 220 -0.93 -13.58 8.39
N ASN A 221 -1.26 -14.87 8.23
CA ASN A 221 -0.55 -15.95 8.95
C ASN A 221 0.89 -16.14 8.44
N GLU A 222 1.15 -15.78 7.18
CA GLU A 222 2.49 -15.88 6.57
C GLU A 222 3.36 -14.64 6.88
N LEU A 223 2.77 -13.55 7.41
CA LEU A 223 3.46 -12.30 7.74
C LEU A 223 4.28 -12.32 9.04
N SER A 224 4.46 -13.47 9.71
CA SER A 224 5.13 -13.56 11.02
C SER A 224 6.52 -12.90 11.06
N ASP A 225 6.57 -11.77 11.79
CA ASP A 225 7.64 -10.96 12.40
C ASP A 225 8.93 -10.59 11.64
N ILE A 226 9.21 -11.17 10.48
CA ILE A 226 10.39 -10.80 9.68
C ILE A 226 9.99 -10.69 8.22
N GLY A 227 9.50 -9.50 7.84
CA GLY A 227 9.42 -8.94 6.48
C GLY A 227 9.60 -9.95 5.35
N ARG A 228 8.66 -10.87 5.20
CA ARG A 228 8.77 -11.86 4.14
C ARG A 228 8.37 -11.17 2.86
N LYS A 229 9.40 -11.00 2.04
CA LYS A 229 9.44 -10.74 0.60
C LYS A 229 8.30 -11.38 -0.23
N GLU A 230 7.40 -12.18 0.34
CA GLU A 230 6.32 -12.93 -0.30
C GLU A 230 5.09 -12.06 -0.66
N TYR A 231 4.91 -10.90 -0.02
CA TYR A 231 3.82 -9.98 -0.31
C TYR A 231 4.31 -8.77 -1.10
N SER A 232 4.20 -8.89 -2.41
CA SER A 232 4.48 -7.83 -3.37
C SER A 232 3.36 -6.79 -3.45
N PHE A 233 3.65 -5.67 -4.13
CA PHE A 233 2.70 -4.62 -4.50
C PHE A 233 2.03 -3.83 -3.36
N HIS A 234 1.83 -4.39 -2.18
CA HIS A 234 1.06 -3.73 -1.12
C HIS A 234 1.83 -2.56 -0.50
N THR A 235 1.12 -1.48 -0.25
CA THR A 235 1.58 -0.33 0.53
C THR A 235 1.39 -0.63 2.00
N TRP A 236 2.41 -0.43 2.82
CA TRP A 236 2.38 -0.80 4.23
C TRP A 236 2.49 0.41 5.14
N VAL A 237 1.46 0.59 5.99
CA VAL A 237 1.47 1.49 7.13
C VAL A 237 2.04 0.75 8.32
N PHE A 238 3.18 1.21 8.83
CA PHE A 238 3.80 0.68 10.03
C PHE A 238 3.46 1.56 11.23
N ASP A 239 3.41 0.93 12.40
CA ASP A 239 3.35 1.61 13.69
C ASP A 239 4.41 2.72 13.79
N HIS A 240 3.99 3.91 14.24
CA HIS A 240 4.92 5.02 14.47
C HIS A 240 5.84 4.73 15.66
N SER A 241 7.04 5.33 15.68
CA SER A 241 8.07 5.04 16.69
C SER A 241 7.65 5.32 18.13
N ASP A 242 6.68 6.21 18.33
CA ASP A 242 6.26 6.66 19.66
C ASP A 242 5.08 5.83 20.20
N CYS A 243 4.68 4.76 19.51
CA CYS A 243 3.55 3.97 19.95
C CYS A 243 3.89 3.05 21.14
N ASP A 244 3.00 3.05 22.13
CA ASP A 244 3.10 2.15 23.28
C ASP A 244 2.42 0.82 22.97
N HIS A 245 3.24 -0.17 22.63
CA HIS A 245 2.80 -1.53 22.30
C HIS A 245 2.16 -2.27 23.49
N ASN A 246 2.09 -1.68 24.70
CA ASN A 246 1.31 -2.23 25.81
C ASN A 246 -0.13 -1.71 25.87
N VAL A 247 -0.42 -0.59 25.19
CA VAL A 247 -1.74 0.08 25.19
C VAL A 247 -2.44 -0.08 23.83
N GLY A 248 -1.66 -0.10 22.75
CA GLY A 248 -2.16 -0.08 21.37
C GLY A 248 -1.48 1.01 20.55
N CYS A 249 -1.41 0.81 19.23
CA CYS A 249 -0.83 1.79 18.31
C CYS A 249 -1.97 2.40 17.47
N SER A 250 -2.09 3.72 17.49
CA SER A 250 -3.20 4.44 16.85
C SER A 250 -2.71 5.28 15.69
N HIS A 251 -3.42 5.17 14.56
CA HIS A 251 -3.27 6.02 13.40
C HIS A 251 -4.54 6.84 13.22
N SER A 252 -4.40 8.17 13.12
CA SER A 252 -5.54 9.08 12.89
C SER A 252 -5.30 9.90 11.64
N PHE A 253 -6.26 9.86 10.73
CA PHE A 253 -6.24 10.58 9.46
C PHE A 253 -7.51 11.40 9.27
N LYS A 254 -7.31 12.69 9.02
CA LYS A 254 -8.35 13.61 8.54
C LYS A 254 -8.91 13.13 7.22
N GLU A 255 -8.04 12.62 6.34
CA GLU A 255 -8.43 12.08 5.04
C GLU A 255 -7.46 10.99 4.59
N ILE A 256 -7.99 9.88 4.07
CA ILE A 256 -7.21 8.93 3.27
C ILE A 256 -7.74 8.94 1.84
N THR A 257 -6.84 9.18 0.89
CA THR A 257 -7.09 9.05 -0.56
C THR A 257 -6.39 7.80 -1.10
N ILE A 258 -7.15 6.87 -1.66
CA ILE A 258 -6.60 5.67 -2.32
C ILE A 258 -7.14 5.61 -3.74
N GLN A 259 -6.23 5.60 -4.71
CA GLN A 259 -6.61 5.68 -6.13
C GLN A 259 -5.60 4.97 -7.04
N GLY A 260 -5.94 4.88 -8.33
CA GLY A 260 -5.05 4.32 -9.33
C GLY A 260 -4.76 2.83 -9.15
N LYS A 261 -5.68 2.07 -8.55
CA LYS A 261 -5.57 0.64 -8.19
C LYS A 261 -4.59 0.35 -7.06
N ALA A 262 -4.27 1.34 -6.22
CA ALA A 262 -3.39 1.14 -5.08
C ALA A 262 -4.04 0.22 -4.01
N HIS A 263 -3.20 -0.57 -3.34
CA HIS A 263 -3.59 -1.37 -2.18
C HIS A 263 -2.86 -0.83 -0.93
N LEU A 264 -3.62 -0.47 0.09
CA LEU A 264 -3.12 0.04 1.37
C LEU A 264 -3.46 -0.93 2.50
N ALA A 265 -2.43 -1.40 3.20
CA ALA A 265 -2.56 -2.29 4.33
C ALA A 265 -1.82 -1.75 5.54
N VAL A 266 -2.32 -2.07 6.73
CA VAL A 266 -1.61 -1.81 7.98
C VAL A 266 -0.78 -3.03 8.32
N HIS A 267 0.51 -2.83 8.52
CA HIS A 267 1.44 -3.88 8.89
C HIS A 267 1.51 -3.98 10.41
N ARG A 268 1.49 -5.21 10.93
CA ARG A 268 1.64 -5.50 12.35
C ARG A 268 2.98 -6.19 12.63
N ARG A 269 3.65 -5.79 13.71
CA ARG A 269 4.81 -6.53 14.27
C ARG A 269 4.39 -7.22 15.56
N ASN A 270 4.70 -8.51 15.70
CA ASN A 270 4.36 -9.39 16.81
C ASN A 270 2.83 -9.53 16.98
N ILE A 271 2.25 -10.58 16.37
CA ILE A 271 0.81 -10.88 16.28
C ILE A 271 0.11 -11.06 17.65
N ASP A 272 0.84 -10.99 18.77
CA ASP A 272 0.33 -11.39 20.09
C ASP A 272 0.35 -10.28 21.16
N LYS A 273 0.69 -9.01 20.85
CA LYS A 273 0.93 -7.99 21.90
C LYS A 273 -0.06 -6.82 21.98
N HIS A 274 -0.62 -6.34 20.88
CA HIS A 274 -1.54 -5.19 20.90
C HIS A 274 -2.48 -5.10 19.69
N THR A 275 -3.55 -4.32 19.84
CA THR A 275 -4.48 -3.92 18.78
C THR A 275 -3.98 -2.64 18.10
N GLN A 276 -4.12 -2.57 16.77
CA GLN A 276 -3.89 -1.33 16.01
C GLN A 276 -5.22 -0.65 15.72
N TYR A 277 -5.32 0.63 16.07
CA TYR A 277 -6.52 1.44 15.86
C TYR A 277 -6.30 2.39 14.69
N ILE A 278 -7.22 2.41 13.73
CA ILE A 278 -7.16 3.31 12.57
C ILE A 278 -8.43 4.13 12.54
N THR A 279 -8.31 5.45 12.71
CA THR A 279 -9.43 6.38 12.63
C THR A 279 -9.33 7.20 11.36
N ILE A 280 -10.40 7.19 10.55
CA ILE A 280 -10.50 7.94 9.30
C ILE A 280 -11.74 8.83 9.34
N TYR A 281 -11.55 10.14 9.19
CA TYR A 281 -12.67 11.12 9.18
C TYR A 281 -13.20 11.41 7.77
N LYS A 282 -12.44 11.09 6.73
CA LYS A 282 -12.85 11.27 5.33
C LYS A 282 -12.17 10.24 4.45
N THR A 283 -12.94 9.64 3.55
CA THR A 283 -12.41 8.77 2.49
C THR A 283 -12.49 9.50 1.16
N SER A 284 -11.50 9.30 0.30
CA SER A 284 -11.44 9.85 -1.06
C SER A 284 -10.70 8.91 -1.99
N GLY A 285 -10.91 9.06 -3.29
CA GLY A 285 -10.34 8.14 -4.28
C GLY A 285 -11.16 8.08 -5.56
N ASP A 286 -10.70 7.27 -6.49
CA ASP A 286 -11.35 7.01 -7.78
C ASP A 286 -12.13 5.68 -7.81
N LYS A 287 -12.34 5.07 -6.62
CA LYS A 287 -13.01 3.77 -6.43
C LYS A 287 -12.24 2.56 -6.96
N THR A 288 -10.99 2.74 -7.41
CA THR A 288 -10.17 1.63 -7.90
C THR A 288 -9.23 1.04 -6.85
N GLY A 289 -8.96 1.79 -5.76
CA GLY A 289 -8.08 1.36 -4.68
C GLY A 289 -8.74 0.39 -3.69
N THR A 290 -7.92 -0.23 -2.84
CA THR A 290 -8.37 -1.18 -1.80
C THR A 290 -7.69 -0.89 -0.46
N PHE A 291 -8.46 -0.88 0.62
CA PHE A 291 -7.97 -0.84 1.99
C PHE A 291 -8.08 -2.23 2.64
N HIS A 292 -7.04 -2.66 3.36
CA HIS A 292 -6.96 -3.96 4.01
C HIS A 292 -6.98 -3.81 5.54
N VAL A 293 -7.89 -4.50 6.21
CA VAL A 293 -8.02 -4.56 7.68
C VAL A 293 -7.70 -5.97 8.18
N GLY A 294 -6.48 -6.16 8.66
CA GLY A 294 -5.95 -7.43 9.14
C GLY A 294 -6.39 -7.82 10.56
N PRO A 295 -5.92 -8.98 11.06
CA PRO A 295 -6.20 -9.48 12.40
C PRO A 295 -5.74 -8.51 13.51
N HIS A 296 -6.59 -8.30 14.54
CA HIS A 296 -6.35 -7.34 15.64
C HIS A 296 -6.12 -5.90 15.17
N GLN A 297 -6.76 -5.53 14.06
CA GLN A 297 -6.84 -4.16 13.60
C GLN A 297 -8.29 -3.71 13.68
N GLU A 298 -8.50 -2.52 14.20
CA GLU A 298 -9.81 -1.91 14.33
C GLU A 298 -9.84 -0.63 13.51
N LEU A 299 -10.62 -0.64 12.43
CA LEU A 299 -10.85 0.52 11.58
C LEU A 299 -12.14 1.23 12.02
N THR A 300 -12.02 2.46 12.49
CA THR A 300 -13.15 3.37 12.68
C THR A 300 -13.22 4.35 11.51
N ALA A 301 -14.27 4.26 10.69
CA ALA A 301 -14.54 5.21 9.63
C ALA A 301 -15.72 6.11 10.04
N ASP A 302 -15.43 7.37 10.36
CA ASP A 302 -16.44 8.38 10.72
C ASP A 302 -16.98 9.04 9.44
N LEU A 303 -17.70 8.25 8.63
CA LEU A 303 -18.25 8.72 7.36
C LEU A 303 -19.40 9.73 7.63
N PRO A 304 -19.40 10.90 6.99
CA PRO A 304 -20.46 11.89 7.19
C PRO A 304 -21.85 11.28 6.90
N GLU A 305 -22.86 11.61 7.71
CA GLU A 305 -24.23 11.09 7.51
C GLU A 305 -24.79 11.46 6.12
N ASP A 306 -24.37 12.60 5.57
CA ASP A 306 -24.76 13.07 4.24
C ASP A 306 -24.03 12.35 3.09
N SER A 307 -22.90 11.68 3.39
CA SER A 307 -22.08 10.97 2.40
C SER A 307 -21.47 9.68 3.00
N PRO A 308 -22.30 8.67 3.32
CA PRO A 308 -21.87 7.41 3.95
C PRO A 308 -21.17 6.44 2.98
N GLU A 309 -20.63 6.95 1.87
CA GLU A 309 -20.07 6.15 0.79
C GLU A 309 -18.54 6.03 0.92
N LEU A 310 -18.04 4.80 0.96
CA LEU A 310 -16.61 4.55 0.83
C LEU A 310 -16.12 4.85 -0.59
N GLN A 311 -14.97 5.52 -0.68
CA GLN A 311 -14.39 5.92 -1.97
C GLN A 311 -13.33 4.93 -2.51
N TYR A 312 -13.19 3.78 -1.87
CA TYR A 312 -12.30 2.67 -2.24
C TYR A 312 -12.84 1.34 -1.71
N GLY A 313 -12.42 0.23 -2.31
CA GLY A 313 -12.76 -1.11 -1.86
C GLY A 313 -12.18 -1.43 -0.49
N LEU A 314 -12.73 -2.46 0.15
CA LEU A 314 -12.35 -2.84 1.49
C LEU A 314 -12.27 -4.37 1.61
N ILE A 315 -11.23 -4.86 2.26
CA ILE A 315 -11.13 -6.28 2.66
C ILE A 315 -10.90 -6.32 4.16
N ILE A 316 -11.86 -6.88 4.90
CA ILE A 316 -11.72 -7.16 6.33
C ILE A 316 -11.38 -8.63 6.48
N TYR A 317 -10.20 -8.92 7.00
CA TYR A 317 -9.69 -10.28 7.20
C TYR A 317 -10.17 -10.88 8.53
N PRO A 318 -9.99 -12.19 8.76
CA PRO A 318 -10.30 -12.82 10.04
C PRO A 318 -9.66 -12.10 11.23
N ASP A 319 -10.43 -11.94 12.31
CA ASP A 319 -10.09 -11.16 13.52
C ASP A 319 -9.81 -9.66 13.29
N GLY A 320 -10.04 -9.14 12.07
CA GLY A 320 -10.10 -7.72 11.77
C GLY A 320 -11.48 -7.16 12.08
N GLN A 321 -11.53 -5.89 12.48
CA GLN A 321 -12.77 -5.21 12.85
C GLN A 321 -12.90 -3.88 12.14
N MET A 322 -14.11 -3.56 11.69
CA MET A 322 -14.49 -2.22 11.28
C MET A 322 -15.73 -1.75 12.03
N GLN A 323 -15.66 -0.52 12.51
CA GLN A 323 -16.80 0.25 12.97
C GLN A 323 -17.05 1.41 12.01
N THR A 324 -18.30 1.58 11.58
CA THR A 324 -18.68 2.69 10.68
C THR A 324 -20.08 3.20 11.01
N ALA A 325 -20.55 4.17 10.23
CA ALA A 325 -21.86 4.79 10.37
C ALA A 325 -23.02 3.79 10.19
N ARG A 326 -24.20 4.18 10.72
CA ARG A 326 -25.44 3.40 10.64
C ARG A 326 -25.87 3.08 9.22
N ASN A 327 -25.66 4.02 8.30
CA ASN A 327 -25.90 3.82 6.88
C ASN A 327 -24.55 3.51 6.22
N PHE A 328 -24.50 2.43 5.45
CA PHE A 328 -23.30 2.03 4.73
C PHE A 328 -23.64 1.79 3.26
N VAL A 329 -23.01 2.58 2.38
CA VAL A 329 -23.32 2.56 0.95
C VAL A 329 -22.11 2.09 0.15
N VAL A 330 -22.35 1.09 -0.69
CA VAL A 330 -21.35 0.43 -1.53
C VAL A 330 -21.73 0.62 -3.00
N ASN A 331 -20.99 1.46 -3.74
CA ASN A 331 -21.14 1.63 -5.19
C ASN A 331 -19.78 1.64 -5.88
N ASN A 332 -19.68 0.98 -7.05
CA ASN A 332 -18.47 0.86 -7.87
C ASN A 332 -17.22 0.36 -7.13
N ILE A 333 -17.38 -0.28 -5.98
CA ILE A 333 -16.31 -0.85 -5.17
C ILE A 333 -16.71 -2.27 -4.73
N THR A 334 -15.71 -3.06 -4.35
CA THR A 334 -15.91 -4.35 -3.69
C THR A 334 -15.61 -4.23 -2.20
N VAL A 335 -16.49 -4.78 -1.37
CA VAL A 335 -16.30 -4.95 0.08
C VAL A 335 -16.33 -6.44 0.39
N GLU A 336 -15.21 -6.98 0.86
CA GLU A 336 -15.05 -8.38 1.26
C GLU A 336 -14.97 -8.47 2.79
N LEU A 337 -15.89 -9.23 3.38
CA LEU A 337 -16.09 -9.34 4.82
C LEU A 337 -15.76 -10.76 5.29
N GLU A 338 -14.52 -10.97 5.72
CA GLU A 338 -14.03 -12.12 6.48
C GLU A 338 -13.78 -11.77 7.96
N GLY A 339 -14.25 -10.62 8.43
CA GLY A 339 -14.09 -10.16 9.82
C GLY A 339 -15.35 -9.51 10.37
N ILE A 340 -15.20 -8.74 11.45
CA ILE A 340 -16.32 -8.13 12.17
C ILE A 340 -16.64 -6.75 11.58
N LEU A 341 -17.90 -6.53 11.21
CA LEU A 341 -18.43 -5.22 10.84
C LEU A 341 -19.48 -4.80 11.87
N THR A 342 -19.28 -3.67 12.54
CA THR A 342 -20.21 -3.11 13.53
C THR A 342 -20.65 -1.70 13.17
N GLY A 343 -21.75 -1.26 13.78
CA GLY A 343 -22.33 0.06 13.57
C GLY A 343 -23.27 0.16 12.36
N VAL A 344 -23.18 -0.76 11.39
CA VAL A 344 -24.04 -0.76 10.20
C VAL A 344 -25.42 -1.35 10.52
N GLU A 345 -26.45 -0.50 10.47
CA GLU A 345 -27.85 -0.91 10.55
C GLU A 345 -28.46 -1.08 9.15
N ASN A 346 -28.13 -0.16 8.22
CA ASN A 346 -28.70 -0.11 6.88
C ASN A 346 -27.59 -0.25 5.83
N LEU A 347 -27.54 -1.42 5.18
CA LEU A 347 -26.62 -1.70 4.08
C LEU A 347 -27.30 -1.42 2.74
N ARG A 348 -26.72 -0.55 1.92
CA ARG A 348 -27.18 -0.30 0.54
C ARG A 348 -26.08 -0.63 -0.46
N ILE A 349 -26.41 -1.51 -1.40
CA ILE A 349 -25.51 -1.95 -2.47
C ILE A 349 -26.13 -1.47 -3.78
N GLY A 350 -25.53 -0.44 -4.37
CA GLY A 350 -25.98 0.16 -5.62
C GLY A 350 -25.15 -0.26 -6.83
N PRO A 351 -25.22 0.49 -7.94
CA PRO A 351 -24.56 0.14 -9.19
C PRO A 351 -23.06 -0.11 -9.04
N GLY A 352 -22.59 -1.23 -9.58
CA GLY A 352 -21.19 -1.65 -9.52
C GLY A 352 -20.67 -1.98 -8.12
N GLY A 353 -21.52 -1.91 -7.09
CA GLY A 353 -21.20 -2.33 -5.74
C GLY A 353 -21.27 -3.84 -5.60
N HIS A 354 -20.27 -4.43 -4.95
CA HIS A 354 -20.22 -5.86 -4.69
C HIS A 354 -19.81 -6.11 -3.24
N VAL A 355 -20.71 -6.67 -2.45
CA VAL A 355 -20.43 -7.08 -1.07
C VAL A 355 -20.32 -8.60 -1.03
N ILE A 356 -19.18 -9.10 -0.59
CA ILE A 356 -18.91 -10.53 -0.41
C ILE A 356 -18.83 -10.79 1.09
N ILE A 357 -19.74 -11.60 1.61
CA ILE A 357 -19.75 -12.00 3.01
C ILE A 357 -19.25 -13.43 3.11
N LYS A 358 -18.24 -13.63 3.96
CA LYS A 358 -17.65 -14.93 4.25
C LYS A 358 -17.76 -15.25 5.74
N PRO A 359 -17.83 -16.54 6.13
CA PRO A 359 -17.72 -16.94 7.52
C PRO A 359 -16.42 -16.42 8.13
N TYR A 360 -16.47 -15.90 9.35
CA TYR A 360 -15.30 -15.37 10.03
C TYR A 360 -15.10 -15.99 11.41
N GLY A 361 -13.84 -16.17 11.81
CA GLY A 361 -13.44 -16.77 13.07
C GLY A 361 -12.25 -17.71 12.91
N ASN A 362 -11.57 -18.01 14.02
CA ASN A 362 -10.45 -18.96 14.08
C ASN A 362 -10.79 -20.13 15.03
N ALA A 363 -9.92 -21.14 15.11
CA ALA A 363 -10.13 -22.31 15.98
C ALA A 363 -10.29 -21.98 17.48
N SER A 364 -9.93 -20.77 17.89
CA SER A 364 -9.96 -20.22 19.26
C SER A 364 -11.16 -19.30 19.52
N THR A 365 -11.69 -18.59 18.52
CA THR A 365 -12.81 -17.64 18.66
C THR A 365 -14.18 -18.22 18.28
N GLY A 366 -14.18 -19.38 17.59
CA GLY A 366 -15.40 -19.96 17.03
C GLY A 366 -15.78 -19.28 15.72
N VAL A 367 -16.33 -20.04 14.77
CA VAL A 367 -16.77 -19.49 13.49
C VAL A 367 -18.11 -18.80 13.69
N THR A 368 -18.13 -17.48 13.58
CA THR A 368 -19.36 -16.72 13.49
C THR A 368 -19.92 -16.84 12.08
N LYS A 369 -21.17 -17.28 12.01
CA LYS A 369 -21.92 -17.51 10.76
C LYS A 369 -23.12 -16.56 10.63
N GLU A 370 -23.18 -15.57 11.50
CA GLU A 370 -24.28 -14.61 11.57
C GLU A 370 -23.74 -13.19 11.39
N ILE A 371 -24.41 -12.44 10.51
CA ILE A 371 -24.23 -11.00 10.37
C ILE A 371 -25.60 -10.33 10.47
N THR A 372 -25.66 -9.23 11.21
CA THR A 372 -26.90 -8.55 11.55
C THR A 372 -27.01 -7.22 10.82
N PHE A 373 -28.16 -6.99 10.21
CA PHE A 373 -28.55 -5.69 9.65
C PHE A 373 -30.02 -5.43 9.97
N THR A 374 -30.39 -4.17 10.16
CA THR A 374 -31.81 -3.77 10.23
C THR A 374 -32.45 -3.79 8.84
N GLU A 375 -31.71 -3.30 7.84
CA GLU A 375 -32.14 -3.22 6.45
C GLU A 375 -30.98 -3.54 5.50
N VAL A 376 -31.29 -4.30 4.43
CA VAL A 376 -30.36 -4.56 3.32
C VAL A 376 -31.09 -4.24 2.01
N ILE A 377 -30.58 -3.27 1.28
CA ILE A 377 -31.11 -2.84 -0.03
C ILE A 377 -30.08 -3.18 -1.10
N VAL A 378 -30.47 -3.99 -2.07
CA VAL A 378 -29.68 -4.29 -3.27
C VAL A 378 -30.42 -3.72 -4.47
N GLU A 379 -29.80 -2.79 -5.18
CA GLU A 379 -30.43 -2.05 -6.27
C GLU A 379 -29.45 -1.73 -7.39
N GLY A 380 -29.97 -1.33 -8.56
CA GLY A 380 -29.14 -0.80 -9.64
C GLY A 380 -28.07 -1.76 -10.19
N GLY A 381 -28.24 -3.08 -9.99
CA GLY A 381 -27.25 -4.09 -10.38
C GLY A 381 -26.16 -4.36 -9.33
N GLY A 382 -26.31 -3.84 -8.11
CA GLY A 382 -25.48 -4.23 -6.97
C GLY A 382 -25.56 -5.73 -6.68
N ILE A 383 -24.48 -6.27 -6.10
CA ILE A 383 -24.34 -7.70 -5.82
C ILE A 383 -24.09 -7.89 -4.33
N LEU A 384 -24.94 -8.69 -3.69
CA LEU A 384 -24.67 -9.28 -2.39
C LEU A 384 -24.36 -10.77 -2.60
N GLU A 385 -23.14 -11.16 -2.28
CA GLU A 385 -22.64 -12.52 -2.41
C GLU A 385 -22.34 -13.09 -1.03
N ILE A 386 -22.71 -14.37 -0.84
CA ILE A 386 -22.33 -15.15 0.32
C ILE A 386 -21.40 -16.25 -0.18
N ASP A 387 -20.11 -16.13 0.13
CA ASP A 387 -19.13 -17.16 -0.15
C ASP A 387 -18.84 -17.92 1.15
N SER A 388 -19.61 -18.98 1.37
CA SER A 388 -19.55 -19.75 2.60
C SER A 388 -18.52 -20.86 2.60
N GLY A 389 -17.78 -21.09 1.50
CA GLY A 389 -16.87 -22.23 1.38
C GLY A 389 -17.54 -23.61 1.58
N GLY A 390 -18.88 -23.68 1.46
CA GLY A 390 -19.69 -24.89 1.72
C GLY A 390 -20.36 -24.94 3.09
N ASP A 391 -20.15 -23.95 3.96
CA ASP A 391 -20.84 -23.82 5.25
C ASP A 391 -22.20 -23.10 5.15
N ALA A 392 -23.04 -23.20 6.18
CA ALA A 392 -24.24 -22.37 6.30
C ALA A 392 -23.89 -20.98 6.82
N MET A 393 -24.52 -19.93 6.27
CA MET A 393 -24.42 -18.53 6.69
C MET A 393 -25.83 -17.96 6.83
N THR A 394 -26.06 -17.14 7.85
CA THR A 394 -27.36 -16.54 8.13
C THR A 394 -27.22 -15.02 8.22
N ILE A 395 -28.03 -14.30 7.43
CA ILE A 395 -28.22 -12.87 7.61
C ILE A 395 -29.44 -12.70 8.52
N VAL A 396 -29.22 -12.11 9.69
CA VAL A 396 -30.25 -11.94 10.71
C VAL A 396 -30.72 -10.49 10.74
N LYS A 397 -32.03 -10.29 10.87
CA LYS A 397 -32.58 -8.95 11.06
C LYS A 397 -32.33 -8.50 12.50
N ASP A 398 -31.69 -7.35 12.69
CA ASP A 398 -31.60 -6.73 14.01
C ASP A 398 -32.98 -6.20 14.45
N LYS A 399 -33.34 -6.41 15.72
CA LYS A 399 -34.72 -6.27 16.21
C LYS A 399 -35.12 -4.85 16.58
#